data_AF-A0A3B4BDN6-F1
#
_entry.id   AF-A0A3B4BDN6-F1
#
_cell.length_a   1.000
_cell.length_b   1.000
_cell.length_c   1.000
_cell.angle_alpha   90.00
_cell.angle_beta   90.00
_cell.angle_gamma   90.00
#
_symmetry.space_group_name_H-M   'P 1'
#
loop_
_entity.id
_entity.type
_entity.pdbx_description
1 polymer ?
#
loop_
_entity_poly.entity_id
_entity_poly.type
_entity_poly.pdbx_seq_one_letter_code
_entity_poly.pdbx_strand_id
1 'polypeptide(L)'
;MLKRHPLSVCVDLKCKDGSVLHLYFFYLMNLNIMTVKTKVTTPIDLSTAISAGELLRSDTLLSCLYVGDQGGETPNPANRYQFDKVGIVSFVDYVDELGHPYMWVQNLGGLHFPSDGSESVCVGSSLSASHMEATMKLLRARVQSRLALQKQFASLGNILQLSVRTSFRQRLLLTIWYELPYIKHVTEAGLAKDTDLYFMGIVERGTARLHAAVVMSPRYPETAPLFSLSLSWKGERTGRTDDNLRAIESEVNMFKHELQGPRPGYQLFTNQMARLCMCLDVYLETEGQDDSVEGPREFPREKMCLRTVRGPNRLKPFKYNHPQGFFSHR
;
A
#
# COMPACT_ATOMS: atom_id res chain seq x y z
N MET A 1 28.57 23.84 3.84
CA MET A 1 28.48 22.77 2.81
C MET A 1 27.07 22.65 2.25
N LEU A 2 26.03 22.63 3.09
CA LEU A 2 24.62 22.44 2.68
C LEU A 2 23.92 23.71 2.17
N LYS A 3 24.64 24.62 1.50
CA LYS A 3 24.05 25.89 1.04
C LYS A 3 23.17 25.67 -0.19
N ARG A 4 21.93 26.14 -0.11
CA ARG A 4 21.02 26.24 -1.26
C ARG A 4 21.46 27.34 -2.21
N HIS A 5 21.30 27.07 -3.49
CA HIS A 5 21.28 28.12 -4.50
C HIS A 5 20.11 29.08 -4.21
N PRO A 6 20.28 30.41 -4.37
CA PRO A 6 19.25 31.40 -4.03
C PRO A 6 18.02 31.32 -4.95
N LEU A 7 18.18 30.84 -6.18
CA LEU A 7 17.07 30.58 -7.10
C LEU A 7 16.59 29.13 -6.97
N SER A 8 15.28 28.96 -6.99
CA SER A 8 14.56 27.69 -6.95
C SER A 8 13.45 27.66 -8.00
N VAL A 9 13.02 26.46 -8.41
CA VAL A 9 11.92 26.30 -9.38
C VAL A 9 10.72 25.68 -8.69
N CYS A 10 9.53 26.24 -8.93
CA CYS A 10 8.26 25.67 -8.49
C CYS A 10 7.51 25.15 -9.71
N VAL A 11 7.08 23.88 -9.66
CA VAL A 11 6.25 23.26 -10.71
C VAL A 11 4.97 22.76 -10.09
N ASP A 12 3.85 23.20 -10.63
CA ASP A 12 2.52 22.80 -10.18
C ASP A 12 1.87 21.84 -11.17
N LEU A 13 1.58 20.63 -10.72
CA LEU A 13 0.91 19.60 -11.49
C LEU A 13 -0.56 19.52 -11.09
N LYS A 14 -1.42 20.05 -11.96
CA LYS A 14 -2.88 19.97 -11.79
C LYS A 14 -3.39 18.60 -12.23
N CYS A 15 -4.18 17.97 -11.37
CA CYS A 15 -4.88 16.72 -11.64
C CYS A 15 -6.31 16.99 -12.13
N LYS A 16 -6.91 15.99 -12.80
CA LYS A 16 -8.27 16.11 -13.38
C LYS A 16 -9.37 16.32 -12.34
N ASP A 17 -9.15 15.88 -11.11
CA ASP A 17 -10.05 16.02 -9.97
C ASP A 17 -9.86 17.34 -9.19
N GLY A 18 -9.08 18.27 -9.75
CA GLY A 18 -8.86 19.60 -9.18
C GLY A 18 -7.77 19.67 -8.11
N SER A 19 -7.19 18.54 -7.70
CA SER A 19 -6.03 18.56 -6.79
C SER A 19 -4.77 19.03 -7.50
N VAL A 20 -3.87 19.68 -6.76
CA VAL A 20 -2.59 20.20 -7.28
C VAL A 20 -1.44 19.61 -6.47
N LEU A 21 -0.45 19.03 -7.17
CA LEU A 21 0.83 18.65 -6.60
C LEU A 21 1.84 19.77 -6.87
N HIS A 22 2.30 20.39 -5.80
CA HIS A 22 3.34 21.42 -5.82
C HIS A 22 4.71 20.76 -5.61
N LEU A 23 5.65 21.05 -6.51
CA LEU A 23 7.03 20.56 -6.48
C LEU A 23 7.98 21.74 -6.40
N TYR A 24 8.73 21.84 -5.31
CA TYR A 24 9.73 22.88 -5.10
C TYR A 24 11.11 22.28 -5.26
N PHE A 25 11.76 22.59 -6.38
CA PHE A 25 13.10 22.14 -6.70
C PHE A 25 14.15 23.13 -6.21
N PHE A 26 15.13 22.61 -5.48
CA PHE A 26 16.29 23.36 -5.03
C PHE A 26 17.56 22.73 -5.58
N TYR A 27 18.63 23.52 -5.66
CA TYR A 27 19.95 23.04 -6.07
C TYR A 27 20.96 23.30 -4.96
N LEU A 28 21.72 22.27 -4.60
CA LEU A 28 22.78 22.32 -3.60
C LEU A 28 24.13 22.36 -4.32
N MET A 29 24.62 23.58 -4.59
CA MET A 29 25.78 23.83 -5.46
C MET A 29 27.03 23.04 -5.04
N ASN A 30 27.34 23.02 -3.74
CA ASN A 30 28.56 22.39 -3.24
C ASN A 30 28.49 20.85 -3.33
N LEU A 31 27.29 20.29 -3.32
CA LEU A 31 27.02 18.86 -3.42
C LEU A 31 26.75 18.42 -4.87
N ASN A 32 26.56 19.38 -5.78
CA ASN A 32 26.14 19.19 -7.16
C ASN A 32 24.92 18.25 -7.29
N ILE A 33 23.89 18.46 -6.46
CA ILE A 33 22.64 17.69 -6.50
C ILE A 33 21.43 18.62 -6.46
N MET A 34 20.33 18.15 -7.04
CA MET A 34 19.01 18.75 -6.88
C MET A 34 18.23 18.08 -5.75
N THR A 35 17.35 18.82 -5.09
CA THR A 35 16.40 18.28 -4.12
C THR A 35 14.99 18.74 -4.43
N VAL A 36 14.00 18.01 -3.94
CA VAL A 36 12.58 18.39 -4.09
C VAL A 36 11.86 18.37 -2.75
N LYS A 37 11.04 19.40 -2.52
CA LYS A 37 9.98 19.39 -1.50
C LYS A 37 8.63 19.34 -2.17
N THR A 38 7.67 18.70 -1.51
CA THR A 38 6.36 18.46 -2.11
C THR A 38 5.23 18.90 -1.19
N LYS A 39 4.12 19.31 -1.79
CA LYS A 39 2.88 19.61 -1.09
C LYS A 39 1.71 19.26 -1.99
N VAL A 40 0.68 18.63 -1.44
CA VAL A 40 -0.57 18.36 -2.16
C VAL A 40 -1.65 19.29 -1.62
N THR A 41 -2.35 19.95 -2.52
CA THR A 41 -3.51 20.78 -2.20
C THR A 41 -4.74 20.15 -2.84
N THR A 42 -5.78 19.87 -2.06
CA THR A 42 -7.04 19.31 -2.54
C THR A 42 -8.15 20.35 -2.46
N PRO A 43 -9.12 20.34 -3.40
CA PRO A 43 -10.23 21.30 -3.38
C PRO A 43 -11.21 21.08 -2.21
N ILE A 44 -11.18 19.90 -1.59
CA ILE A 44 -11.96 19.55 -0.40
C ILE A 44 -10.96 19.13 0.68
N ASP A 45 -11.15 19.60 1.90
CA ASP A 45 -10.40 19.12 3.07
C ASP A 45 -10.83 17.68 3.37
N LEU A 46 -9.95 16.74 3.02
CA LEU A 46 -10.14 15.30 3.27
C LEU A 46 -9.55 14.89 4.65
N SER A 47 -9.40 15.84 5.58
CA SER A 47 -8.70 15.68 6.87
C SER A 47 -9.44 14.84 7.92
N THR A 48 -10.61 14.29 7.59
CA THR A 48 -11.52 13.67 8.56
C THR A 48 -11.19 12.21 8.91
N ALA A 49 -10.28 11.54 8.20
CA ALA A 49 -9.87 10.18 8.53
C ALA A 49 -8.48 10.16 9.20
N ILE A 50 -8.41 9.65 10.44
CA ILE A 50 -7.21 9.60 11.30
C ILE A 50 -6.03 8.90 10.59
N SER A 51 -6.30 7.91 9.73
CA SER A 51 -5.27 7.16 8.97
C SER A 51 -4.90 7.80 7.62
N ALA A 52 -5.52 8.92 7.22
CA ALA A 52 -5.35 9.52 5.89
C ALA A 52 -4.21 10.55 5.80
N GLY A 53 -3.82 11.18 6.91
CA GLY A 53 -2.75 12.17 6.93
C GLY A 53 -1.41 11.60 6.45
N GLU A 54 -1.14 10.33 6.76
CA GLU A 54 0.10 9.65 6.39
C GLU A 54 0.21 9.37 4.88
N LEU A 55 -0.92 9.24 4.17
CA LEU A 55 -0.93 8.92 2.73
C LEU A 55 -0.48 10.10 1.87
N LEU A 56 -0.68 11.32 2.34
CA LEU A 56 -0.33 12.57 1.65
C LEU A 56 0.82 13.32 2.33
N ARG A 57 1.52 12.68 3.28
CA ARG A 57 2.68 13.28 3.96
C ARG A 57 3.76 13.62 2.95
N SER A 58 4.25 14.87 3.01
CA SER A 58 5.21 15.43 2.06
C SER A 58 6.48 14.59 1.91
N ASP A 59 6.88 13.95 3.00
CA ASP A 59 8.18 13.30 3.15
C ASP A 59 8.17 11.91 2.49
N THR A 60 7.03 11.22 2.50
CA THR A 60 6.92 9.84 2.00
C THR A 60 6.11 9.73 0.70
N LEU A 61 5.38 10.78 0.30
CA LEU A 61 4.47 10.78 -0.85
C LEU A 61 5.15 10.31 -2.15
N LEU A 62 6.34 10.82 -2.43
CA LEU A 62 7.10 10.52 -3.65
C LEU A 62 8.19 9.47 -3.47
N SER A 63 8.30 8.89 -2.27
CA SER A 63 9.22 7.78 -2.02
C SER A 63 8.92 6.61 -2.95
N CYS A 64 9.97 5.94 -3.43
CA CYS A 64 9.87 4.82 -4.35
C CYS A 64 8.97 5.10 -5.56
N LEU A 65 9.03 6.32 -6.14
CA LEU A 65 8.39 6.61 -7.43
C LEU A 65 8.94 5.68 -8.51
N TYR A 66 10.27 5.48 -8.48
CA TYR A 66 10.98 4.39 -9.13
C TYR A 66 11.40 3.35 -8.09
N VAL A 67 11.67 2.12 -8.53
CA VAL A 67 12.04 1.02 -7.64
C VAL A 67 13.37 1.34 -6.94
N GLY A 68 13.37 1.29 -5.60
CA GLY A 68 14.58 1.50 -4.78
C GLY A 68 14.93 2.96 -4.48
N ASP A 69 14.30 3.94 -5.14
CA ASP A 69 14.61 5.35 -4.95
C ASP A 69 13.84 5.94 -3.75
N GLN A 70 14.45 5.87 -2.57
CA GLN A 70 13.84 6.37 -1.32
C GLN A 70 14.06 7.88 -1.09
N GLY A 71 15.08 8.47 -1.74
CA GLY A 71 15.42 9.88 -1.55
C GLY A 71 15.94 10.22 -0.16
N GLY A 72 16.64 9.29 0.50
CA GLY A 72 17.33 9.51 1.78
C GLY A 72 18.84 9.70 1.64
N GLU A 73 19.44 9.16 0.58
CA GLU A 73 20.89 9.18 0.35
C GLU A 73 21.25 10.12 -0.81
N THR A 74 22.47 10.64 -0.79
CA THR A 74 22.92 11.49 -1.90
C THR A 74 23.29 10.67 -3.13
N PRO A 75 22.77 11.02 -4.31
CA PRO A 75 23.02 10.27 -5.53
C PRO A 75 24.45 10.46 -6.08
N ASN A 76 25.16 11.51 -5.66
CA ASN A 76 26.54 11.76 -6.06
C ASN A 76 27.54 11.05 -5.11
N PRO A 77 28.31 10.04 -5.57
CA PRO A 77 29.25 9.32 -4.72
C PRO A 77 30.34 10.21 -4.11
N ALA A 78 30.70 11.32 -4.77
CA ALA A 78 31.68 12.27 -4.24
C ALA A 78 31.23 12.92 -2.93
N ASN A 79 29.91 13.02 -2.69
CA ASN A 79 29.38 13.64 -1.49
C ASN A 79 29.67 12.84 -0.23
N ARG A 80 29.82 11.51 -0.33
CA ARG A 80 30.22 10.65 0.80
C ARG A 80 31.56 11.11 1.37
N TYR A 81 32.56 11.31 0.52
CA TYR A 81 33.87 11.84 0.92
C TYR A 81 33.80 13.26 1.46
N GLN A 82 32.93 14.10 0.91
CA GLN A 82 32.77 15.46 1.42
C GLN A 82 32.10 15.46 2.80
N PHE A 83 31.14 14.56 3.05
CA PHE A 83 30.45 14.41 4.33
C PHE A 83 31.40 13.92 5.43
N ASP A 84 32.23 12.91 5.13
CA ASP A 84 33.24 12.41 6.06
C ASP A 84 34.20 13.52 6.52
N LYS A 85 34.58 14.44 5.62
CA LYS A 85 35.46 15.57 5.96
C LYS A 85 34.86 16.57 6.95
N VAL A 86 33.54 16.66 7.02
CA VAL A 86 32.82 17.63 7.87
C VAL A 86 32.02 16.96 8.98
N GLY A 87 32.13 15.63 9.14
CA GLY A 87 31.45 14.86 10.18
C GLY A 87 29.94 14.71 9.96
N ILE A 88 29.45 14.81 8.72
CA ILE A 88 28.05 14.51 8.41
C ILE A 88 27.91 13.00 8.22
N VAL A 89 27.07 12.35 9.02
CA VAL A 89 26.89 10.88 8.96
C VAL A 89 25.86 10.47 7.91
N SER A 90 24.75 11.21 7.82
CA SER A 90 23.65 10.89 6.89
C SER A 90 23.03 12.16 6.33
N PHE A 91 22.54 12.08 5.09
CA PHE A 91 21.76 13.16 4.49
C PHE A 91 20.32 13.21 5.01
N VAL A 92 19.79 12.09 5.53
CA VAL A 92 18.41 11.96 6.02
C VAL A 92 18.07 13.04 7.05
N ASP A 93 19.00 13.36 7.94
CA ASP A 93 18.82 14.37 9.00
C ASP A 93 18.56 15.78 8.45
N TYR A 94 18.91 16.02 7.18
CA TYR A 94 18.76 17.31 6.51
C TYR A 94 17.64 17.32 5.47
N VAL A 95 16.97 16.19 5.22
CA VAL A 95 15.91 16.08 4.21
C VAL A 95 14.73 16.99 4.54
N ASP A 96 14.33 17.08 5.80
CA ASP A 96 13.24 17.96 6.23
C ASP A 96 13.53 19.42 5.93
N GLU A 97 14.79 19.84 6.09
CA GLU A 97 15.21 21.20 5.77
C GLU A 97 15.39 21.39 4.26
N LEU A 98 16.12 20.49 3.58
CA LEU A 98 16.67 20.65 2.24
C LEU A 98 15.81 20.08 1.11
N GLY A 99 14.97 19.10 1.40
CA GLY A 99 14.21 18.28 0.44
C GLY A 99 14.93 16.99 0.07
N HIS A 100 14.20 16.10 -0.60
CA HIS A 100 14.70 14.77 -0.98
C HIS A 100 15.53 14.81 -2.27
N PRO A 101 16.73 14.20 -2.29
CA PRO A 101 17.59 14.14 -3.47
C PRO A 101 17.30 12.90 -4.34
N TYR A 102 16.05 12.68 -4.72
CA TYR A 102 15.68 11.51 -5.54
C TYR A 102 16.47 11.43 -6.86
N MET A 103 16.70 10.22 -7.37
CA MET A 103 17.37 9.99 -8.65
C MET A 103 16.57 10.57 -9.83
N TRP A 104 15.25 10.42 -9.82
CA TRP A 104 14.41 10.98 -10.88
C TRP A 104 14.50 12.51 -10.96
N VAL A 105 14.74 13.20 -9.84
CA VAL A 105 14.94 14.65 -9.81
C VAL A 105 16.23 15.03 -10.54
N GLN A 106 17.30 14.25 -10.30
CA GLN A 106 18.58 14.46 -10.99
C GLN A 106 18.41 14.27 -12.50
N ASN A 107 17.75 13.19 -12.92
CA ASN A 107 17.52 12.87 -14.32
C ASN A 107 16.69 13.95 -15.03
N LEU A 108 15.66 14.49 -14.38
CA LEU A 108 14.91 15.63 -14.93
C LEU A 108 15.80 16.87 -15.08
N GLY A 109 16.67 17.13 -14.11
CA GLY A 109 17.68 18.20 -14.15
C GLY A 109 18.83 17.98 -15.13
N GLY A 110 18.92 16.80 -15.77
CA GLY A 110 20.01 16.44 -16.68
C GLY A 110 21.28 15.96 -15.99
N LEU A 111 21.24 15.71 -14.68
CA LEU A 111 22.33 15.12 -13.90
C LEU A 111 22.17 13.60 -13.90
N HIS A 112 23.21 12.89 -14.34
CA HIS A 112 23.27 11.42 -14.29
C HIS A 112 24.38 10.97 -13.36
N PHE A 113 24.04 10.15 -12.37
CA PHE A 113 25.02 9.53 -11.50
C PHE A 113 25.10 8.02 -11.79
N PRO A 114 26.29 7.42 -11.79
CA PRO A 114 26.44 5.98 -11.97
C PRO A 114 25.68 5.27 -10.85
N SER A 115 24.82 4.34 -11.23
CA SER A 115 24.26 3.35 -10.30
C SER A 115 25.22 2.16 -10.22
N ASP A 116 25.08 1.30 -9.21
CA ASP A 116 25.96 0.15 -8.90
C ASP A 116 26.04 -0.96 -10.00
N GLY A 117 25.76 -0.63 -11.27
CA GLY A 117 25.92 -1.51 -12.43
C GLY A 117 26.20 -0.80 -13.77
N SER A 118 26.47 0.51 -13.82
CA SER A 118 26.82 1.20 -15.08
C SER A 118 27.92 2.25 -14.91
N GLU A 119 28.94 2.17 -15.76
CA GLU A 119 30.06 3.12 -15.79
C GLU A 119 29.66 4.41 -16.54
N SER A 120 30.00 5.55 -15.92
CA SER A 120 30.00 6.94 -16.41
C SER A 120 28.85 7.89 -16.01
N VAL A 121 29.26 9.08 -15.54
CA VAL A 121 28.46 10.29 -15.34
C VAL A 121 28.33 10.98 -16.70
N CYS A 122 27.13 11.07 -17.26
CA CYS A 122 26.86 11.73 -18.54
C CYS A 122 25.77 12.81 -18.36
N VAL A 123 26.09 14.07 -18.65
CA VAL A 123 25.10 15.16 -18.67
C VAL A 123 24.55 15.31 -20.09
N GLY A 124 23.23 15.35 -20.29
CA GLY A 124 22.66 15.51 -21.63
C GLY A 124 21.18 15.87 -21.66
N SER A 125 20.82 16.87 -22.49
CA SER A 125 19.43 17.35 -22.68
C SER A 125 18.47 16.26 -23.18
N SER A 126 18.97 15.27 -23.93
CA SER A 126 18.20 14.11 -24.40
C SER A 126 17.72 13.18 -23.27
N LEU A 127 18.45 13.12 -22.15
CA LEU A 127 18.05 12.36 -20.96
C LEU A 127 16.84 13.04 -20.29
N SER A 128 16.86 14.36 -20.12
CA SER A 128 15.75 15.09 -19.49
C SER A 128 14.45 14.96 -20.30
N ALA A 129 14.50 15.09 -21.62
CA ALA A 129 13.31 15.06 -22.48
C ALA A 129 12.61 13.68 -22.46
N SER A 130 13.37 12.59 -22.48
CA SER A 130 12.83 11.22 -22.45
C SER A 130 12.21 10.83 -21.10
N HIS A 131 12.78 11.33 -19.99
CA HIS A 131 12.28 11.03 -18.64
C HIS A 131 11.13 11.94 -18.20
N MET A 132 11.00 13.13 -18.77
CA MET A 132 9.98 14.11 -18.40
C MET A 132 8.57 13.54 -18.48
N GLU A 133 8.18 13.00 -19.64
CA GLU A 133 6.81 12.50 -19.84
C GLU A 133 6.48 11.34 -18.88
N ALA A 134 7.39 10.37 -18.77
CA ALA A 134 7.21 9.20 -17.92
C ALA A 134 7.10 9.60 -16.44
N THR A 135 8.01 10.46 -15.96
CA THR A 135 8.00 10.93 -14.57
C THR A 135 6.74 11.71 -14.26
N MET A 136 6.32 12.61 -15.15
CA MET A 136 5.08 13.39 -14.95
C MET A 136 3.83 12.49 -14.94
N LYS A 137 3.80 11.40 -15.72
CA LYS A 137 2.73 10.39 -15.64
C LYS A 137 2.76 9.65 -14.30
N LEU A 138 3.92 9.22 -13.83
CA LEU A 138 4.07 8.53 -12.54
C LEU A 138 3.67 9.42 -11.37
N LEU A 139 4.08 10.70 -11.35
CA LEU A 139 3.70 11.67 -10.33
C LEU A 139 2.19 11.84 -10.25
N ARG A 140 1.52 12.01 -11.40
CA ARG A 140 0.05 12.11 -11.45
C ARG A 140 -0.62 10.83 -10.98
N ALA A 141 -0.14 9.66 -11.43
CA ALA A 141 -0.68 8.38 -11.01
C ALA A 141 -0.54 8.15 -9.50
N ARG A 142 0.61 8.54 -8.92
CA ARG A 142 0.87 8.47 -7.47
C ARG A 142 -0.12 9.33 -6.67
N VAL A 143 -0.31 10.59 -7.06
CA VAL A 143 -1.24 11.49 -6.35
C VAL A 143 -2.66 10.94 -6.44
N GLN A 144 -3.09 10.52 -7.62
CA GLN A 144 -4.42 9.93 -7.82
C GLN A 144 -4.63 8.65 -7.02
N SER A 145 -3.63 7.76 -6.95
CA SER A 145 -3.74 6.52 -6.18
C SER A 145 -3.84 6.79 -4.68
N ARG A 146 -3.04 7.73 -4.14
CA ARG A 146 -3.11 8.14 -2.73
C ARG A 146 -4.43 8.81 -2.37
N LEU A 147 -4.93 9.70 -3.22
CA LEU A 147 -6.24 10.34 -3.02
C LEU A 147 -7.38 9.33 -3.10
N ALA A 148 -7.30 8.36 -4.02
CA ALA A 148 -8.28 7.28 -4.10
C ALA A 148 -8.27 6.40 -2.85
N LEU A 149 -7.09 6.04 -2.34
CA LEU A 149 -6.95 5.30 -1.08
C LEU A 149 -7.52 6.07 0.12
N GLN A 150 -7.24 7.36 0.22
CA GLN A 150 -7.81 8.22 1.28
C GLN A 150 -9.34 8.23 1.24
N LYS A 151 -9.94 8.39 0.06
CA LYS A 151 -11.39 8.32 -0.13
C LYS A 151 -11.93 6.94 0.25
N GLN A 152 -11.23 5.88 -0.11
CA GLN A 152 -11.60 4.51 0.26
C GLN A 152 -11.53 4.28 1.76
N PHE A 153 -10.50 4.77 2.45
CA PHE A 153 -10.39 4.63 3.90
C PHE A 153 -11.50 5.39 4.63
N ALA A 154 -11.86 6.59 4.15
CA ALA A 154 -12.95 7.38 4.71
C ALA A 154 -14.34 6.71 4.52
N SER A 155 -14.51 5.93 3.44
CA SER A 155 -15.80 5.32 3.08
C SER A 155 -15.82 3.79 3.20
N LEU A 156 -14.78 3.19 3.80
CA LEU A 156 -14.56 1.74 3.77
C LEU A 156 -15.75 0.97 4.32
N GLY A 157 -16.35 1.43 5.43
CA GLY A 157 -17.51 0.79 6.02
C GLY A 157 -18.71 0.73 5.08
N ASN A 158 -19.03 1.85 4.43
CA ASN A 158 -20.15 1.95 3.50
C ASN A 158 -19.91 1.11 2.22
N ILE A 159 -18.69 1.12 1.68
CA ILE A 159 -18.33 0.36 0.48
C ILE A 159 -18.49 -1.14 0.72
N LEU A 160 -18.06 -1.62 1.89
CA LEU A 160 -18.14 -3.04 2.22
C LEU A 160 -19.58 -3.50 2.48
N GLN A 161 -20.40 -2.67 3.14
CA GLN A 161 -21.82 -2.98 3.35
C GLN A 161 -22.57 -3.18 2.01
N LEU A 162 -22.33 -2.31 1.03
CA LEU A 162 -22.92 -2.43 -0.30
C LEU A 162 -22.50 -3.70 -1.04
N SER A 163 -21.27 -4.16 -0.79
CA SER A 163 -20.66 -5.27 -1.54
C SER A 163 -21.00 -6.65 -0.96
N VAL A 164 -21.06 -6.78 0.37
CA VAL A 164 -21.14 -8.08 1.05
C VAL A 164 -22.56 -8.40 1.54
N ARG A 165 -23.45 -7.38 1.58
CA ARG A 165 -24.87 -7.45 2.04
C ARG A 165 -25.07 -7.88 3.49
N THR A 166 -24.01 -8.28 4.20
CA THR A 166 -23.97 -8.58 5.63
C THR A 166 -23.36 -7.40 6.40
N SER A 167 -23.89 -7.15 7.60
CA SER A 167 -23.45 -6.04 8.45
C SER A 167 -22.21 -6.43 9.25
N PHE A 168 -21.04 -6.01 8.77
CA PHE A 168 -19.79 -6.12 9.51
C PHE A 168 -19.47 -4.81 10.23
N ARG A 169 -18.94 -4.88 11.47
CA ARG A 169 -18.23 -3.75 12.06
C ARG A 169 -16.80 -3.79 11.54
N GLN A 170 -16.33 -2.70 10.94
CA GLN A 170 -14.96 -2.60 10.45
C GLN A 170 -14.22 -1.43 11.06
N ARG A 171 -12.93 -1.64 11.31
CA ARG A 171 -12.00 -0.58 11.70
C ARG A 171 -10.67 -0.79 10.99
N LEU A 172 -10.13 0.26 10.38
CA LEU A 172 -8.79 0.25 9.80
C LEU A 172 -7.90 1.18 10.62
N LEU A 173 -6.82 0.65 11.17
CA LEU A 173 -5.87 1.36 12.01
C LEU A 173 -4.49 1.34 11.35
N LEU A 174 -3.92 2.52 11.08
CA LEU A 174 -2.49 2.61 10.77
C LEU A 174 -1.72 2.13 12.00
N THR A 175 -0.86 1.14 11.83
CA THR A 175 -0.12 0.51 12.94
C THR A 175 1.20 -0.02 12.42
N ILE A 176 2.22 0.06 13.28
CA ILE A 176 3.51 -0.57 13.06
C ILE A 176 3.40 -2.01 13.57
N TRP A 177 3.66 -3.03 12.76
CA TRP A 177 3.36 -4.43 13.14
C TRP A 177 4.55 -5.36 13.29
N TYR A 178 5.77 -4.84 13.42
CA TYR A 178 7.00 -5.64 13.38
C TYR A 178 7.05 -6.77 14.44
N GLU A 179 6.14 -6.80 15.40
CA GLU A 179 6.12 -7.77 16.50
C GLU A 179 5.02 -8.85 16.43
N LEU A 180 4.12 -8.84 15.43
CA LEU A 180 3.01 -9.80 15.41
C LEU A 180 3.43 -11.19 14.87
N PRO A 181 3.19 -12.29 15.61
CA PRO A 181 3.67 -13.64 15.23
C PRO A 181 3.18 -14.13 13.86
N TYR A 182 1.94 -13.82 13.50
CA TYR A 182 1.34 -14.27 12.24
C TYR A 182 1.94 -13.56 11.01
N ILE A 183 2.66 -12.46 11.19
CA ILE A 183 3.30 -11.68 10.11
C ILE A 183 4.75 -12.13 9.85
N LYS A 184 5.36 -12.96 10.72
CA LYS A 184 6.77 -13.37 10.60
C LYS A 184 7.14 -13.96 9.24
N HIS A 185 6.27 -14.77 8.64
CA HIS A 185 6.54 -15.32 7.31
C HIS A 185 6.64 -14.25 6.21
N VAL A 186 5.92 -13.13 6.35
CA VAL A 186 5.94 -12.02 5.37
C VAL A 186 7.23 -11.23 5.48
N THR A 187 7.69 -10.98 6.71
CA THR A 187 8.94 -10.27 6.98
C THR A 187 10.16 -11.13 6.64
N GLU A 188 10.17 -12.40 7.03
CA GLU A 188 11.23 -13.38 6.70
C GLU A 188 11.37 -13.59 5.18
N ALA A 189 10.28 -13.49 4.42
CA ALA A 189 10.30 -13.60 2.96
C ALA A 189 10.74 -12.30 2.24
N GLY A 190 11.04 -11.22 2.98
CA GLY A 190 11.43 -9.92 2.40
C GLY A 190 10.30 -9.21 1.65
N LEU A 191 9.04 -9.56 1.95
CA LEU A 191 7.85 -8.98 1.30
C LEU A 191 7.34 -7.72 2.00
N ALA A 192 7.81 -7.45 3.22
CA ALA A 192 7.57 -6.21 3.95
C ALA A 192 8.87 -5.41 4.02
N LYS A 193 8.88 -4.22 3.45
CA LYS A 193 10.03 -3.31 3.41
C LYS A 193 9.76 -2.08 4.26
N ASP A 194 10.80 -1.46 4.82
CA ASP A 194 10.68 -0.26 5.66
C ASP A 194 9.98 0.92 4.97
N THR A 195 10.00 0.94 3.64
CA THR A 195 9.31 1.94 2.81
C THR A 195 7.81 1.69 2.64
N ASP A 196 7.31 0.51 3.02
CA ASP A 196 5.91 0.15 2.84
C ASP A 196 5.02 0.78 3.92
N LEU A 197 3.74 0.91 3.60
CA LEU A 197 2.72 1.34 4.55
C LEU A 197 2.06 0.12 5.20
N TYR A 198 1.77 0.25 6.49
CA TYR A 198 1.28 -0.85 7.31
C TYR A 198 -0.06 -0.50 7.96
N PHE A 199 -1.12 -1.25 7.61
CA PHE A 199 -2.49 -1.07 8.12
C PHE A 199 -3.11 -2.32 8.76
N MET A 200 -3.54 -2.23 10.02
CA MET A 200 -4.35 -3.28 10.65
C MET A 200 -5.83 -3.07 10.33
N GLY A 201 -6.40 -3.95 9.52
CA GLY A 201 -7.84 -4.09 9.35
C GLY A 201 -8.41 -5.01 10.42
N ILE A 202 -9.53 -4.61 11.02
CA ILE A 202 -10.30 -5.44 11.96
C ILE A 202 -11.70 -5.59 11.37
N VAL A 203 -12.13 -6.84 11.18
CA VAL A 203 -13.46 -7.20 10.69
C VAL A 203 -14.15 -8.05 11.74
N GLU A 204 -15.30 -7.60 12.22
CA GLU A 204 -16.07 -8.29 13.27
C GLU A 204 -17.45 -8.69 12.77
N ARG A 205 -17.84 -9.94 13.07
CA ARG A 205 -19.20 -10.48 12.90
C ARG A 205 -19.52 -11.36 14.11
N GLY A 206 -20.57 -11.02 14.86
CA GLY A 206 -20.90 -11.74 16.10
C GLY A 206 -19.73 -11.73 17.09
N THR A 207 -19.37 -12.89 17.62
CA THR A 207 -18.19 -13.07 18.49
C THR A 207 -16.88 -13.26 17.73
N ALA A 208 -16.91 -13.39 16.40
CA ALA A 208 -15.72 -13.60 15.58
C ALA A 208 -15.05 -12.26 15.24
N ARG A 209 -13.75 -12.17 15.53
CA ARG A 209 -12.90 -11.01 15.21
C ARG A 209 -11.73 -11.43 14.33
N LEU A 210 -11.70 -10.94 13.09
CA LEU A 210 -10.60 -11.15 12.15
C LEU A 210 -9.69 -9.92 12.11
N HIS A 211 -8.42 -10.13 12.44
CA HIS A 211 -7.34 -9.17 12.23
C HIS A 211 -6.67 -9.44 10.89
N ALA A 212 -6.51 -8.39 10.10
CA ALA A 212 -5.89 -8.42 8.78
C ALA A 212 -4.77 -7.39 8.73
N ALA A 213 -3.52 -7.85 8.79
CA ALA A 213 -2.37 -7.00 8.57
C ALA A 213 -2.18 -6.80 7.05
N VAL A 214 -2.29 -5.56 6.56
CA VAL A 214 -2.15 -5.18 5.14
C VAL A 214 -0.89 -4.36 4.82
N VAL A 215 0.08 -4.98 4.12
CA VAL A 215 1.32 -4.34 3.66
C VAL A 215 0.99 -3.69 2.33
N MET A 216 1.21 -2.38 2.23
CA MET A 216 0.90 -1.61 1.03
C MET A 216 2.14 -0.89 0.53
N SER A 217 2.65 -1.35 -0.61
CA SER A 217 3.78 -0.71 -1.26
C SER A 217 3.44 0.72 -1.70
N PRO A 218 4.40 1.67 -1.67
CA PRO A 218 4.22 3.01 -2.24
C PRO A 218 3.84 3.00 -3.73
N ARG A 219 4.10 1.89 -4.42
CA ARG A 219 3.72 1.68 -5.83
C ARG A 219 2.29 1.17 -6.04
N TYR A 220 1.41 1.24 -5.04
CA TYR A 220 -0.01 0.97 -5.24
C TYR A 220 -0.61 1.87 -6.35
N PRO A 221 -1.44 1.34 -7.29
CA PRO A 221 -2.00 -0.01 -7.36
C PRO A 221 -1.21 -1.02 -8.21
N GLU A 222 -0.04 -0.67 -8.73
CA GLU A 222 0.78 -1.55 -9.57
C GLU A 222 1.25 -2.78 -8.79
N THR A 223 1.73 -2.55 -7.56
CA THR A 223 2.00 -3.60 -6.58
C THR A 223 0.78 -3.75 -5.69
N ALA A 224 0.21 -4.96 -5.66
CA ALA A 224 -0.98 -5.25 -4.86
C ALA A 224 -0.66 -5.25 -3.36
N PRO A 225 -1.60 -4.79 -2.50
CA PRO A 225 -1.48 -4.95 -1.07
C PRO A 225 -1.46 -6.43 -0.68
N LEU A 226 -0.65 -6.77 0.32
CA LEU A 226 -0.48 -8.13 0.85
C LEU A 226 -1.13 -8.24 2.22
N PHE A 227 -1.93 -9.28 2.43
CA PHE A 227 -2.72 -9.54 3.63
C PHE A 227 -2.15 -10.72 4.41
N SER A 228 -2.10 -10.60 5.73
CA SER A 228 -1.89 -11.72 6.65
C SER A 228 -2.94 -11.70 7.76
N LEU A 229 -3.50 -12.87 8.09
CA LEU A 229 -4.73 -12.99 8.86
C LEU A 229 -4.53 -13.71 10.20
N SER A 230 -5.20 -13.19 11.24
CA SER A 230 -5.43 -13.89 12.51
C SER A 230 -6.90 -13.77 12.90
N LEU A 231 -7.56 -14.92 13.10
CA LEU A 231 -8.95 -15.00 13.52
C LEU A 231 -9.01 -15.36 15.01
N SER A 232 -9.61 -14.48 15.80
CA SER A 232 -9.98 -14.74 17.19
C SER A 232 -11.44 -15.18 17.25
N TRP A 233 -11.67 -16.49 17.21
CA TRP A 233 -12.97 -17.12 17.38
C TRP A 233 -12.78 -18.59 17.79
N LYS A 234 -13.31 -18.98 18.96
CA LYS A 234 -13.06 -20.31 19.57
C LYS A 234 -11.56 -20.62 19.69
N GLY A 235 -10.79 -19.63 20.14
CA GLY A 235 -9.32 -19.63 20.13
C GLY A 235 -8.75 -18.74 19.03
N GLU A 236 -7.42 -18.62 19.00
CA GLU A 236 -6.71 -17.88 17.95
C GLU A 236 -6.25 -18.84 16.85
N ARG A 237 -6.63 -18.54 15.60
CA ARG A 237 -6.24 -19.28 14.40
C ARG A 237 -5.54 -18.34 13.43
N THR A 238 -4.55 -18.84 12.71
CA THR A 238 -3.78 -18.07 11.73
C THR A 238 -3.62 -18.88 10.45
N GLY A 239 -3.15 -18.25 9.36
CA GLY A 239 -2.78 -18.99 8.14
C GLY A 239 -1.71 -20.07 8.35
N ARG A 240 -1.01 -20.12 9.49
CA ARG A 240 -0.09 -21.21 9.85
C ARG A 240 -0.79 -22.39 10.53
N THR A 241 -1.84 -22.13 11.31
CA THR A 241 -2.54 -23.15 12.12
C THR A 241 -3.87 -23.62 11.51
N ASP A 242 -4.41 -22.91 10.54
CA ASP A 242 -5.65 -23.26 9.84
C ASP A 242 -5.50 -23.10 8.32
N ASP A 243 -5.61 -24.22 7.60
CA ASP A 243 -5.53 -24.27 6.15
C ASP A 243 -6.63 -23.46 5.45
N ASN A 244 -7.80 -23.29 6.08
CA ASN A 244 -8.85 -22.45 5.53
C ASN A 244 -8.49 -20.98 5.62
N LEU A 245 -7.85 -20.51 6.71
CA LEU A 245 -7.35 -19.13 6.77
C LEU A 245 -6.25 -18.89 5.74
N ARG A 246 -5.36 -19.85 5.53
CA ARG A 246 -4.36 -19.78 4.46
C ARG A 246 -5.00 -19.71 3.08
N ALA A 247 -6.08 -20.45 2.86
CA ALA A 247 -6.85 -20.37 1.62
C ALA A 247 -7.50 -18.98 1.45
N ILE A 248 -8.04 -18.37 2.51
CA ILE A 248 -8.56 -16.99 2.46
C ILE A 248 -7.44 -15.98 2.15
N GLU A 249 -6.26 -16.11 2.75
CA GLU A 249 -5.08 -15.31 2.40
C GLU A 249 -4.76 -15.45 0.90
N SER A 250 -4.81 -16.67 0.36
CA SER A 250 -4.58 -16.89 -1.07
C SER A 250 -5.62 -16.20 -1.96
N GLU A 251 -6.91 -16.21 -1.55
CA GLU A 251 -8.01 -15.55 -2.28
C GLU A 251 -7.76 -14.05 -2.47
N VAL A 252 -7.25 -13.37 -1.44
CA VAL A 252 -7.02 -11.93 -1.48
C VAL A 252 -5.65 -11.54 -2.04
N ASN A 253 -4.62 -12.38 -1.85
CA ASN A 253 -3.24 -12.05 -2.24
C ASN A 253 -2.88 -12.51 -3.66
N MET A 254 -3.32 -13.71 -4.07
CA MET A 254 -2.88 -14.32 -5.33
C MET A 254 -3.80 -13.97 -6.50
N PHE A 255 -5.11 -13.83 -6.24
CA PHE A 255 -6.11 -13.62 -7.30
C PHE A 255 -6.45 -12.14 -7.53
N LYS A 256 -5.44 -11.27 -7.41
CA LYS A 256 -5.58 -9.82 -7.61
C LYS A 256 -6.21 -9.44 -8.96
N HIS A 257 -6.00 -10.24 -10.00
CA HIS A 257 -6.52 -9.99 -11.35
C HIS A 257 -8.07 -10.07 -11.39
N GLU A 258 -8.68 -10.88 -10.52
CA GLU A 258 -10.15 -10.95 -10.36
C GLU A 258 -10.69 -9.71 -9.61
N LEU A 259 -9.83 -9.01 -8.87
CA LEU A 259 -10.19 -7.95 -7.93
C LEU A 259 -9.76 -6.54 -8.41
N GLN A 260 -8.94 -6.44 -9.45
CA GLN A 260 -8.35 -5.18 -9.89
C GLN A 260 -9.38 -4.18 -10.44
N GLY A 261 -10.50 -4.67 -10.98
CA GLY A 261 -11.53 -3.83 -11.60
C GLY A 261 -11.02 -3.07 -12.84
N PRO A 262 -11.66 -1.96 -13.23
CA PRO A 262 -11.25 -1.19 -14.40
C PRO A 262 -9.90 -0.50 -14.16
N ARG A 263 -9.09 -0.39 -15.22
CA ARG A 263 -7.85 0.41 -15.18
C ARG A 263 -8.19 1.85 -14.79
N PRO A 264 -7.39 2.50 -13.92
CA PRO A 264 -6.04 2.10 -13.47
C PRO A 264 -5.99 1.16 -12.25
N GLY A 265 -7.12 0.64 -11.76
CA GLY A 265 -7.16 -0.35 -10.69
C GLY A 265 -7.12 0.23 -9.26
N TYR A 266 -7.52 1.48 -9.08
CA TYR A 266 -7.50 2.13 -7.76
C TYR A 266 -8.40 1.46 -6.72
N GLN A 267 -9.40 0.67 -7.12
CA GLN A 267 -10.35 -0.04 -6.24
C GLN A 267 -9.85 -1.43 -5.79
N LEU A 268 -8.61 -1.80 -6.10
CA LEU A 268 -8.08 -3.12 -5.77
C LEU A 268 -8.17 -3.41 -4.25
N PHE A 269 -7.75 -2.45 -3.41
CA PHE A 269 -7.77 -2.62 -1.96
C PHE A 269 -9.18 -2.86 -1.40
N THR A 270 -10.17 -2.04 -1.79
CA THR A 270 -11.57 -2.21 -1.36
C THR A 270 -12.16 -3.53 -1.84
N ASN A 271 -11.82 -3.97 -3.06
CA ASN A 271 -12.25 -5.26 -3.58
C ASN A 271 -11.60 -6.44 -2.83
N GLN A 272 -10.33 -6.33 -2.42
CA GLN A 272 -9.66 -7.31 -1.54
C GLN A 272 -10.34 -7.37 -0.17
N MET A 273 -10.66 -6.23 0.44
CA MET A 273 -11.40 -6.18 1.70
C MET A 273 -12.81 -6.77 1.56
N ALA A 274 -13.53 -6.50 0.46
CA ALA A 274 -14.84 -7.09 0.21
C ALA A 274 -14.75 -8.62 0.05
N ARG A 275 -13.76 -9.10 -0.71
CA ARG A 275 -13.47 -10.53 -0.86
C ARG A 275 -13.15 -11.17 0.48
N LEU A 276 -12.36 -10.51 1.33
CA LEU A 276 -12.02 -10.97 2.67
C LEU A 276 -13.29 -11.16 3.53
N CYS A 277 -14.18 -10.17 3.57
CA CYS A 277 -15.44 -10.25 4.29
C CYS A 277 -16.36 -11.37 3.76
N MET A 278 -16.46 -11.55 2.43
CA MET A 278 -17.20 -12.66 1.83
C MET A 278 -16.62 -14.02 2.24
N CYS A 279 -15.29 -14.15 2.25
CA CYS A 279 -14.64 -15.38 2.66
C CYS A 279 -14.80 -15.65 4.16
N LEU A 280 -14.80 -14.61 4.99
CA LEU A 280 -15.09 -14.73 6.42
C LEU A 280 -16.54 -15.19 6.66
N ASP A 281 -17.51 -14.67 5.90
CA ASP A 281 -18.90 -15.17 5.94
C ASP A 281 -18.96 -16.66 5.64
N VAL A 282 -18.38 -17.10 4.52
CA VAL A 282 -18.34 -18.52 4.16
C VAL A 282 -17.64 -19.34 5.23
N TYR A 283 -16.53 -18.84 5.79
CA TYR A 283 -15.80 -19.51 6.85
C TYR A 283 -16.68 -19.76 8.07
N LEU A 284 -17.38 -18.75 8.55
CA LEU A 284 -18.21 -18.83 9.77
C LEU A 284 -19.48 -19.68 9.54
N GLU A 285 -20.13 -19.54 8.39
CA GLU A 285 -21.41 -20.22 8.08
C GLU A 285 -21.25 -21.72 7.77
N THR A 286 -20.09 -22.10 7.26
CA THR A 286 -19.78 -23.50 6.91
C THR A 286 -19.03 -24.25 8.01
N GLU A 287 -18.71 -23.59 9.13
CA GLU A 287 -18.15 -24.28 10.29
C GLU A 287 -19.13 -25.37 10.78
N GLY A 288 -18.58 -26.51 11.20
CA GLY A 288 -19.36 -27.58 11.80
C GLY A 288 -20.08 -27.08 13.05
N GLN A 289 -21.35 -27.44 13.18
CA GLN A 289 -22.07 -27.21 14.44
C GLN A 289 -21.57 -28.22 15.46
N ASP A 290 -21.42 -27.78 16.71
CA ASP A 290 -21.29 -28.70 17.83
C ASP A 290 -22.71 -29.14 18.17
N ASP A 291 -23.06 -30.38 17.85
CA ASP A 291 -24.43 -30.91 18.01
C ASP A 291 -24.87 -30.99 19.49
N SER A 292 -23.98 -30.67 20.43
CA SER A 292 -24.22 -30.61 21.87
C SER A 292 -24.85 -29.32 22.38
N VAL A 293 -24.95 -28.26 21.55
CA VAL A 293 -25.51 -26.96 21.97
C VAL A 293 -26.88 -26.77 21.31
N GLU A 294 -27.95 -26.91 22.09
CA GLU A 294 -29.30 -26.52 21.68
C GLU A 294 -29.39 -24.99 21.57
N GLY A 295 -29.64 -24.49 20.35
CA GLY A 295 -29.82 -23.07 20.10
C GLY A 295 -29.68 -22.70 18.61
N PRO A 296 -30.15 -21.51 18.21
CA PRO A 296 -29.94 -21.01 16.85
C PRO A 296 -28.44 -20.83 16.59
N ARG A 297 -28.01 -21.12 15.37
CA ARG A 297 -26.61 -20.90 14.97
C ARG A 297 -26.26 -19.43 15.09
N GLU A 298 -25.12 -19.16 15.73
CA GLU A 298 -24.55 -17.82 15.80
C GLU A 298 -24.38 -17.21 14.39
N PHE A 299 -23.99 -18.04 13.42
CA PHE A 299 -23.82 -17.66 12.02
C PHE A 299 -24.77 -18.49 11.13
N PRO A 300 -25.92 -17.95 10.73
CA PRO A 300 -26.86 -18.64 9.85
C PRO A 300 -26.28 -18.80 8.44
N ARG A 301 -26.59 -19.92 7.77
CA ARG A 301 -26.16 -20.20 6.40
C ARG A 301 -26.99 -19.39 5.41
N GLU A 302 -26.47 -18.24 5.04
CA GLU A 302 -27.07 -17.35 4.04
C GLU A 302 -26.41 -17.54 2.68
N LYS A 303 -25.11 -17.87 2.65
CA LYS A 303 -24.37 -18.05 1.40
C LYS A 303 -24.64 -19.44 0.80
N MET A 304 -25.08 -19.45 -0.46
CA MET A 304 -25.28 -20.67 -1.24
C MET A 304 -23.92 -21.33 -1.54
N CYS A 305 -23.69 -22.53 -0.98
CA CYS A 305 -22.48 -23.33 -1.19
C CYS A 305 -22.87 -24.71 -1.72
N LEU A 306 -22.33 -25.13 -2.87
CA LEU A 306 -22.65 -26.45 -3.44
C LEU A 306 -22.18 -27.62 -2.56
N ARG A 307 -21.03 -27.43 -1.90
CA ARG A 307 -20.39 -28.38 -0.99
C ARG A 307 -19.61 -27.60 0.05
N THR A 308 -19.66 -28.02 1.31
CA THR A 308 -19.04 -27.27 2.42
C THR A 308 -17.55 -27.55 2.60
N VAL A 309 -17.08 -28.75 2.23
CA VAL A 309 -15.67 -29.15 2.37
C VAL A 309 -15.21 -30.02 1.19
N ARG A 310 -13.96 -29.85 0.72
CA ARG A 310 -13.34 -30.67 -0.34
C ARG A 310 -11.88 -31.02 -0.01
N GLY A 311 -11.47 -32.21 -0.42
CA GLY A 311 -10.07 -32.67 -0.37
C GLY A 311 -9.60 -33.08 1.04
N PRO A 312 -8.33 -33.55 1.15
CA PRO A 312 -7.76 -34.01 2.42
C PRO A 312 -7.74 -32.93 3.50
N ASN A 313 -7.45 -31.69 3.11
CA ASN A 313 -7.37 -30.54 4.02
C ASN A 313 -8.75 -29.95 4.36
N ARG A 314 -9.84 -30.57 3.88
CA ARG A 314 -11.23 -30.17 4.14
C ARG A 314 -11.48 -28.68 3.85
N LEU A 315 -10.94 -28.19 2.73
CA LEU A 315 -11.03 -26.78 2.34
C LEU A 315 -12.47 -26.37 2.08
N LYS A 316 -12.81 -25.14 2.49
CA LYS A 316 -14.12 -24.50 2.28
C LYS A 316 -14.21 -23.84 0.89
N PRO A 317 -15.43 -23.59 0.37
CA PRO A 317 -15.63 -23.04 -0.97
C PRO A 317 -15.51 -21.50 -0.99
N PHE A 318 -14.31 -20.94 -1.17
CA PHE A 318 -14.12 -19.48 -1.16
C PHE A 318 -14.30 -18.78 -2.52
N LYS A 319 -14.41 -19.53 -3.62
CA LYS A 319 -14.56 -18.95 -4.96
C LYS A 319 -16.02 -18.58 -5.22
N TYR A 320 -16.30 -17.28 -5.37
CA TYR A 320 -17.64 -16.80 -5.72
C TYR A 320 -17.88 -16.80 -7.24
N ASN A 321 -18.99 -17.40 -7.68
CA ASN A 321 -19.41 -17.40 -9.08
C ASN A 321 -20.49 -16.35 -9.31
N HIS A 322 -20.10 -15.17 -9.81
CA HIS A 322 -21.01 -14.03 -10.03
C HIS A 322 -22.27 -14.35 -10.86
N PRO A 323 -22.19 -15.09 -11.98
CA PRO A 323 -23.37 -15.33 -12.82
C PRO A 323 -24.44 -16.20 -12.16
N GLN A 324 -24.03 -17.10 -11.26
CA GLN A 324 -24.90 -18.12 -10.68
C GLN A 324 -25.16 -17.91 -9.19
N GLY A 325 -24.46 -16.98 -8.55
CA GLY A 325 -24.73 -16.55 -7.17
C GLY A 325 -24.36 -17.56 -6.09
N PHE A 326 -23.41 -18.46 -6.34
CA PHE A 326 -22.97 -19.46 -5.35
C PHE A 326 -21.45 -19.54 -5.20
N PHE A 327 -21.04 -20.14 -4.09
CA PHE A 327 -19.66 -20.41 -3.74
C PHE A 327 -19.25 -21.84 -4.12
N SER A 328 -18.09 -21.95 -4.76
CA SER A 328 -17.44 -23.22 -5.11
C SER A 328 -16.03 -23.31 -4.54
N HIS A 329 -15.49 -24.52 -4.53
CA HIS A 329 -14.06 -24.72 -4.28
C HIS A 329 -13.28 -24.21 -5.50
N ARG A 330 -12.02 -23.83 -5.27
CA ARG A 330 -11.08 -23.69 -6.38
C ARG A 330 -10.70 -25.04 -6.96
#